data_AF-A0A3Q3JSR7-F1
#
_entry.id   AF-A0A3Q3JSR7-F1
#
_cell.length_a   1.000
_cell.length_b   1.000
_cell.length_c   1.000
_cell.angle_alpha   90.00
_cell.angle_beta   90.00
_cell.angle_gamma   90.00
#
_symmetry.space_group_name_H-M   'P 1'
#
loop_
_entity.id
_entity.type
_entity.pdbx_description
1 polymer ?
#
loop_
_entity_poly.entity_id
_entity_poly.type
_entity_poly.pdbx_seq_one_letter_code
_entity_poly.pdbx_strand_id
1 'polypeptide(L)'
;MFSCPCVGESRVEKRLSSCLCCSRVAVLHFIICFQLSLYYLTAAFFPHTHFNRRMSENDDIEVDSDADKRAHHNALERKRRDHIKDSFHSLRDSVPSLQGEKASRAQILDKATEYIQFMRRKNHSHQQDIDDLKKQNALLEQQVRALEKAKGNTQLQTNCSSDSSLYTNRKGSAVSAFDGGSDSSSESEPDEPPNRKKLRVEPS
;
A
#
# COMPACT_ATOMS: atom_id res chain seq x y z
N MET A 1 21.82 17.25 31.47
CA MET A 1 22.46 17.22 30.13
C MET A 1 21.66 16.21 29.32
N PHE A 2 20.77 16.53 28.38
CA PHE A 2 20.66 17.66 27.46
C PHE A 2 19.33 18.41 27.65
N SER A 3 19.41 19.67 28.07
CA SER A 3 18.27 20.59 28.05
C SER A 3 18.33 21.40 26.76
N CYS A 4 17.26 21.40 25.97
CA CYS A 4 17.10 22.31 24.84
C CYS A 4 16.66 23.70 25.33
N PRO A 5 17.29 24.80 24.88
CA PRO A 5 16.89 26.15 25.26
C PRO A 5 15.96 26.75 24.19
N CYS A 6 14.67 26.83 24.46
CA CYS A 6 13.76 27.68 23.67
C CYS A 6 12.74 28.35 24.61
N VAL A 7 13.21 29.37 25.33
CA VAL A 7 12.35 30.34 26.03
C VAL A 7 12.09 31.49 25.06
N GLY A 8 10.81 31.71 24.74
CA GLY A 8 10.29 32.98 24.26
C GLY A 8 10.42 33.28 22.77
N GLU A 9 9.53 32.72 21.94
CA GLU A 9 9.14 33.35 20.67
C GLU A 9 7.73 32.84 20.27
N SER A 10 7.03 33.68 19.50
CA SER A 10 5.58 33.75 19.31
C SER A 10 4.82 32.47 18.93
N ARG A 11 3.53 32.42 19.35
CA ARG A 11 2.59 31.28 19.36
C ARG A 11 2.24 30.65 18.00
N VAL A 12 2.82 31.10 16.89
CA VAL A 12 2.45 30.67 15.52
C VAL A 12 3.45 29.67 14.93
N GLU A 13 4.74 29.71 15.31
CA GLU A 13 5.76 28.80 14.78
C GLU A 13 5.74 27.39 15.39
N LYS A 14 5.09 27.22 16.55
CA LYS A 14 5.02 25.93 17.25
C LYS A 14 4.19 24.88 16.51
N ARG A 15 3.25 25.28 15.64
CA ARG A 15 2.43 24.35 14.84
C ARG A 15 3.17 23.81 13.60
N LEU A 16 3.99 24.65 12.95
CA LEU A 16 4.81 24.20 11.82
C LEU A 16 5.96 23.30 12.28
N SER A 17 6.65 23.66 13.38
CA SER A 17 7.75 22.86 13.91
C SER A 17 7.27 21.48 14.38
N SER A 18 6.14 21.38 15.08
CA SER A 18 5.57 20.08 15.48
C SER A 18 5.11 19.23 14.27
N CYS A 19 4.56 19.82 13.21
CA CYS A 19 4.24 19.11 11.96
C CYS A 19 5.48 18.65 11.17
N LEU A 20 6.56 19.44 11.15
CA LEU A 20 7.84 19.04 10.55
C LEU A 20 8.54 17.97 11.39
N CYS A 21 8.45 18.01 12.72
CA CYS A 21 8.95 16.95 13.61
C CYS A 21 8.19 15.64 13.38
N CYS A 22 6.85 15.69 13.31
CA CYS A 22 6.04 14.50 13.00
C CYS A 22 6.29 13.97 11.58
N SER A 23 6.48 14.84 10.59
CA SER A 23 6.79 14.42 9.22
C SER A 23 8.21 13.86 9.09
N ARG A 24 9.20 14.45 9.77
CA ARG A 24 10.55 13.92 9.81
C ARG A 24 10.63 12.59 10.54
N VAL A 25 9.87 12.42 11.64
CA VAL A 25 9.74 11.14 12.35
C VAL A 25 9.01 10.11 11.49
N ALA A 26 7.97 10.49 10.77
CA ALA A 26 7.25 9.59 9.85
C ALA A 26 8.13 9.17 8.66
N VAL A 27 8.90 10.09 8.07
CA VAL A 27 9.86 9.79 7.00
C VAL A 27 11.03 8.96 7.53
N LEU A 28 11.54 9.24 8.73
CA LEU A 28 12.54 8.38 9.38
C LEU A 28 11.97 6.98 9.62
N HIS A 29 10.74 6.87 10.10
CA HIS A 29 10.09 5.59 10.36
C HIS A 29 9.82 4.84 9.05
N PHE A 30 9.43 5.52 7.98
CA PHE A 30 9.25 4.91 6.67
C PHE A 30 10.59 4.45 6.06
N ILE A 31 11.65 5.25 6.18
CA ILE A 31 13.00 4.87 5.75
C ILE A 31 13.53 3.72 6.61
N ILE A 32 13.31 3.73 7.93
CA ILE A 32 13.73 2.66 8.84
C ILE A 32 12.95 1.38 8.56
N CYS A 33 11.63 1.45 8.35
CA CYS A 33 10.82 0.30 7.95
C CYS A 33 11.19 -0.22 6.57
N PHE A 34 11.48 0.65 5.61
CA PHE A 34 11.93 0.26 4.27
C PHE A 34 13.31 -0.38 4.32
N GLN A 35 14.25 0.18 5.09
CA GLN A 35 15.58 -0.38 5.29
C GLN A 35 15.55 -1.68 6.11
N LEU A 36 14.67 -1.80 7.11
CA LEU A 36 14.43 -3.06 7.83
C LEU A 36 13.80 -4.11 6.91
N SER A 37 12.84 -3.71 6.05
CA SER A 37 12.23 -4.62 5.09
C SER A 37 13.22 -5.08 4.02
N LEU A 38 14.07 -4.17 3.51
CA LEU A 38 15.17 -4.49 2.60
C LEU A 38 16.25 -5.32 3.29
N TYR A 39 16.56 -5.05 4.56
CA TYR A 39 17.49 -5.86 5.36
C TYR A 39 16.94 -7.27 5.60
N TYR A 40 15.65 -7.44 5.92
CA TYR A 40 15.02 -8.75 6.04
C TYR A 40 14.93 -9.47 4.69
N LEU A 41 14.66 -8.75 3.60
CA LEU A 41 14.58 -9.32 2.26
C LEU A 41 15.97 -9.68 1.71
N THR A 42 17.00 -8.91 2.03
CA THR A 42 18.40 -9.21 1.68
C THR A 42 19.00 -10.27 2.60
N ALA A 43 18.69 -10.28 3.90
CA ALA A 43 19.07 -11.37 4.82
C ALA A 43 18.36 -12.68 4.46
N ALA A 44 17.17 -12.62 3.84
CA ALA A 44 16.49 -13.79 3.29
C ALA A 44 17.05 -14.26 1.93
N PHE A 45 17.73 -13.39 1.17
CA PHE A 45 18.22 -13.69 -0.19
C PHE A 45 19.75 -13.82 -0.31
N PHE A 46 20.50 -13.38 0.71
CA PHE A 46 21.91 -13.70 0.89
C PHE A 46 21.98 -14.81 1.93
N PRO A 47 21.91 -16.09 1.53
CA PRO A 47 22.24 -17.15 2.47
C PRO A 47 23.69 -16.88 2.86
N HIS A 48 23.90 -16.55 4.13
CA HIS A 48 25.14 -16.86 4.78
C HIS A 48 25.53 -18.25 4.30
N THR A 49 26.72 -18.35 3.74
CA THR A 49 27.48 -19.58 3.62
C THR A 49 27.46 -20.28 4.99
N HIS A 50 26.40 -21.03 5.28
CA HIS A 50 26.35 -22.00 6.36
C HIS A 50 26.70 -23.35 5.74
N PHE A 51 27.94 -23.37 5.27
CA PHE A 51 28.79 -24.54 5.38
C PHE A 51 28.75 -24.98 6.86
N ASN A 52 28.11 -26.12 7.12
CA ASN A 52 28.04 -26.87 8.38
C ASN A 52 27.23 -26.28 9.55
N ARG A 53 26.03 -26.84 9.75
CA ARG A 53 25.71 -27.48 11.03
C ARG A 53 24.98 -28.79 10.74
N ARG A 54 25.76 -29.87 10.73
CA ARG A 54 25.27 -31.24 10.96
C ARG A 54 24.25 -31.21 12.10
N MET A 55 23.02 -31.59 11.82
CA MET A 55 22.22 -32.30 12.80
C MET A 55 22.60 -33.77 12.65
N SER A 56 23.50 -34.19 13.54
CA SER A 56 23.71 -35.60 13.86
C SER A 56 22.57 -35.98 14.80
N GLU A 57 21.45 -36.45 14.25
CA GLU A 57 20.63 -37.39 15.00
C GLU A 57 21.28 -38.74 14.80
N ASN A 58 21.93 -39.22 15.87
CA ASN A 58 22.43 -40.57 15.97
C ASN A 58 21.22 -41.51 15.99
N ASP A 59 20.90 -42.11 14.85
CA ASP A 59 20.33 -43.45 14.81
C ASP A 59 21.50 -44.42 14.63
N ASP A 60 22.12 -44.82 15.74
CA ASP A 60 22.91 -46.03 15.79
C ASP A 60 21.95 -47.21 15.58
N ILE A 61 21.84 -47.74 14.36
CA ILE A 61 21.49 -49.14 14.08
C ILE A 61 21.92 -49.51 12.64
N GLU A 62 22.83 -50.49 12.62
CA GLU A 62 22.98 -51.55 11.63
C GLU A 62 23.21 -51.19 10.15
N VAL A 63 24.48 -51.35 9.74
CA VAL A 63 24.90 -51.88 8.42
C VAL A 63 23.95 -51.50 7.27
N ASP A 64 23.86 -50.21 6.98
CA ASP A 64 23.09 -49.70 5.83
C ASP A 64 23.76 -50.21 4.56
N SER A 65 23.16 -51.23 3.95
CA SER A 65 23.64 -51.78 2.70
C SER A 65 23.64 -50.68 1.64
N ASP A 66 24.47 -50.78 0.61
CA ASP A 66 24.45 -49.79 -0.49
C ASP A 66 23.06 -49.67 -1.15
N ALA A 67 22.17 -50.65 -0.95
CA ALA A 67 20.78 -50.59 -1.39
C ALA A 67 19.94 -49.61 -0.55
N ASP A 68 20.15 -49.56 0.76
CA ASP A 68 19.38 -48.73 1.67
C ASP A 68 19.77 -47.24 1.56
N LYS A 69 21.08 -46.94 1.41
CA LYS A 69 21.55 -45.59 1.04
C LYS A 69 20.92 -45.09 -0.25
N ARG A 70 20.83 -45.96 -1.26
CA ARG A 70 20.19 -45.64 -2.55
C ARG A 70 18.69 -45.42 -2.40
N ALA A 71 18.01 -46.23 -1.58
CA ALA A 71 16.59 -46.07 -1.30
C ALA A 71 16.29 -44.75 -0.60
N HIS A 72 17.05 -44.41 0.45
CA HIS A 72 16.93 -43.16 1.18
C HIS A 72 17.18 -41.94 0.29
N HIS A 73 18.25 -41.95 -0.51
CA HIS A 73 18.52 -40.87 -1.47
C HIS A 73 17.37 -40.70 -2.48
N ASN A 74 16.82 -41.79 -3.01
CA ASN A 74 15.66 -41.75 -3.91
C ASN A 74 14.40 -41.18 -3.24
N ALA A 75 14.18 -41.49 -1.96
CA ALA A 75 13.06 -40.95 -1.20
C ALA A 75 13.19 -39.44 -1.01
N LEU A 76 14.37 -38.95 -0.63
CA LEU A 76 14.65 -37.52 -0.49
C LEU A 76 14.48 -36.76 -1.81
N GLU A 77 14.93 -37.34 -2.92
CA GLU A 77 14.83 -36.71 -4.24
C GLU A 77 13.36 -36.62 -4.71
N ARG A 78 12.52 -37.62 -4.39
CA ARG A 78 11.06 -37.53 -4.62
C ARG A 78 10.45 -36.39 -3.82
N LYS A 79 10.75 -36.32 -2.52
CA LYS A 79 10.28 -35.23 -1.65
C LYS A 79 10.68 -33.87 -2.22
N ARG A 80 11.93 -33.69 -2.65
CA ARG A 80 12.39 -32.45 -3.29
C ARG A 80 11.60 -32.12 -4.56
N ARG A 81 11.34 -33.11 -5.42
CA ARG A 81 10.55 -32.92 -6.64
C ARG A 81 9.10 -32.52 -6.36
N ASP A 82 8.49 -33.06 -5.31
CA ASP A 82 7.13 -32.70 -4.92
C ASP A 82 7.07 -31.27 -4.38
N HIS A 83 8.03 -30.87 -3.54
CA HIS A 83 8.14 -29.47 -3.10
C HIS A 83 8.31 -28.49 -4.27
N ILE A 84 9.12 -28.84 -5.28
CA ILE A 84 9.26 -28.01 -6.49
C ILE A 84 7.94 -27.96 -7.25
N LYS A 85 7.26 -29.08 -7.39
CA LYS A 85 5.96 -29.16 -8.05
C LYS A 85 4.97 -28.22 -7.36
N ASP A 86 4.91 -28.21 -6.03
CA ASP A 86 4.02 -27.32 -5.26
C ASP A 86 4.37 -25.85 -5.48
N SER A 87 5.66 -25.50 -5.45
CA SER A 87 6.13 -24.13 -5.78
C SER A 87 5.70 -23.67 -7.17
N PHE A 88 5.72 -24.57 -8.17
CA PHE A 88 5.23 -24.25 -9.52
C PHE A 88 3.71 -24.05 -9.56
N HIS A 89 2.93 -24.77 -8.76
CA HIS A 89 1.48 -24.54 -8.63
C HIS A 89 1.20 -23.17 -8.01
N SER A 90 1.85 -22.84 -6.89
CA SER A 90 1.72 -21.53 -6.24
C SER A 90 2.13 -20.38 -7.17
N LEU A 91 3.19 -20.57 -7.95
CA LEU A 91 3.62 -19.57 -8.94
C LEU A 91 2.57 -19.38 -10.04
N ARG A 92 2.04 -20.47 -10.60
CA ARG A 92 0.99 -20.40 -11.62
C ARG A 92 -0.23 -19.64 -11.12
N ASP A 93 -0.68 -19.95 -9.91
CA ASP A 93 -1.89 -19.35 -9.33
C ASP A 93 -1.69 -17.86 -9.01
N SER A 94 -0.44 -17.41 -8.84
CA SER A 94 -0.09 -15.98 -8.66
C SER A 94 -0.05 -15.18 -9.96
N VAL A 95 -0.06 -15.84 -11.12
CA VAL A 95 -0.01 -15.21 -12.45
C VAL A 95 -1.42 -15.22 -13.06
N PRO A 96 -2.13 -14.06 -13.15
CA PRO A 96 -3.53 -14.03 -13.56
C PRO A 96 -3.83 -14.69 -14.91
N SER A 97 -2.91 -14.59 -15.88
CA SER A 97 -3.07 -15.17 -17.22
C SER A 97 -2.95 -16.69 -17.28
N LEU A 98 -2.54 -17.34 -16.18
CA LEU A 98 -2.38 -18.79 -16.09
C LEU A 98 -3.39 -19.46 -15.15
N GLN A 99 -4.24 -18.67 -14.49
CA GLN A 99 -5.24 -19.21 -13.57
C GLN A 99 -6.28 -20.02 -14.34
N GLY A 100 -6.55 -21.25 -13.88
CA GLY A 100 -7.54 -22.14 -14.49
C GLY A 100 -7.11 -22.85 -15.77
N GLU A 101 -5.90 -22.59 -16.28
CA GLU A 101 -5.39 -23.22 -17.50
C GLU A 101 -4.26 -24.24 -17.22
N LYS A 102 -4.17 -25.26 -18.08
CA LYS A 102 -3.03 -26.20 -18.07
C LYS A 102 -1.81 -25.54 -18.71
N ALA A 103 -0.87 -25.11 -17.89
CA ALA A 103 0.39 -24.51 -18.33
C ALA A 103 1.59 -25.43 -18.07
N SER A 104 2.50 -25.53 -19.04
CA SER A 104 3.79 -26.22 -18.85
C SER A 104 4.73 -25.42 -17.95
N ARG A 105 5.77 -26.07 -17.38
CA ARG A 105 6.76 -25.39 -16.53
C ARG A 105 7.45 -24.22 -17.24
N ALA A 106 7.80 -24.38 -18.52
CA ALA A 106 8.40 -23.31 -19.31
C ALA A 106 7.44 -22.12 -19.44
N GLN A 107 6.19 -22.37 -19.84
CA GLN A 107 5.17 -21.33 -19.95
C GLN A 107 4.91 -20.61 -18.63
N ILE A 108 4.92 -21.32 -17.49
CA ILE A 108 4.78 -20.71 -16.17
C ILE A 108 5.91 -19.69 -15.93
N LEU A 109 7.15 -20.04 -16.23
CA LEU A 109 8.30 -19.14 -16.06
C LEU A 109 8.26 -17.94 -17.02
N ASP A 110 7.91 -18.18 -18.29
CA ASP A 110 7.82 -17.13 -19.30
C ASP A 110 6.74 -16.12 -18.93
N LYS A 111 5.53 -16.59 -18.61
CA LYS A 111 4.40 -15.73 -18.23
C LYS A 111 4.60 -15.04 -16.89
N ALA A 112 5.24 -15.69 -15.92
CA ALA A 112 5.63 -15.03 -14.67
C ALA A 112 6.61 -13.87 -14.94
N THR A 113 7.59 -14.09 -15.83
CA THR A 113 8.55 -13.05 -16.21
C THR A 113 7.86 -11.88 -16.92
N GLU A 114 6.98 -12.16 -17.89
CA GLU A 114 6.17 -11.16 -18.56
C GLU A 114 5.30 -10.37 -17.56
N TYR A 115 4.66 -11.07 -16.62
CA TYR A 115 3.79 -10.44 -15.62
C TYR A 115 4.56 -9.52 -14.67
N ILE A 116 5.76 -9.91 -14.22
CA ILE A 116 6.64 -9.04 -13.42
C ILE A 116 6.99 -7.77 -14.19
N GLN A 117 7.36 -7.89 -15.47
CA GLN A 117 7.69 -6.73 -16.31
C GLN A 117 6.47 -5.82 -16.55
N PHE A 118 5.30 -6.42 -16.75
CA PHE A 118 4.03 -5.70 -16.88
C PHE A 118 3.71 -4.92 -15.59
N MET A 119 3.77 -5.57 -14.43
CA MET A 119 3.47 -4.93 -13.14
C MET A 119 4.47 -3.82 -12.81
N ARG A 120 5.75 -3.97 -13.17
CA ARG A 120 6.75 -2.89 -13.04
C ARG A 120 6.38 -1.65 -13.85
N ARG A 121 6.00 -1.83 -15.12
CA ARG A 121 5.56 -0.72 -16.00
C ARG A 121 4.26 -0.08 -15.48
N LYS A 122 3.30 -0.90 -15.06
CA LYS A 122 2.02 -0.43 -14.51
C LYS A 122 2.22 0.39 -13.23
N ASN A 123 3.04 -0.08 -12.30
CA ASN A 123 3.37 0.66 -11.09
C ASN A 123 4.09 1.98 -11.41
N HIS A 124 4.97 2.00 -12.41
CA HIS A 124 5.63 3.24 -12.84
C HIS A 124 4.63 4.26 -13.39
N SER A 125 3.69 3.83 -14.24
CA SER A 125 2.61 4.70 -14.74
C SER A 125 1.78 5.27 -13.60
N HIS A 126 1.33 4.42 -12.67
CA HIS A 126 0.56 4.88 -11.52
C HIS A 126 1.35 5.86 -10.63
N GLN A 127 2.66 5.67 -10.49
CA GLN A 127 3.50 6.61 -9.76
C GLN A 127 3.58 7.97 -10.46
N GLN A 128 3.67 8.00 -11.80
CA GLN A 128 3.61 9.24 -12.57
C GLN A 128 2.25 9.93 -12.39
N ASP A 129 1.15 9.19 -12.48
CA ASP A 129 -0.20 9.72 -12.28
C ASP A 129 -0.35 10.35 -10.88
N ILE A 130 0.16 9.68 -9.85
CA ILE A 130 0.18 10.19 -8.47
C ILE A 130 0.95 11.50 -8.39
N ASP A 131 2.13 11.58 -9.01
CA ASP A 131 2.99 12.76 -8.94
C ASP A 131 2.38 13.95 -9.68
N ASP A 132 1.71 13.71 -10.82
CA ASP A 132 1.03 14.75 -11.57
C ASP A 132 -0.23 15.24 -10.86
N LEU A 133 -1.02 14.35 -10.27
CA LEU A 133 -2.15 14.72 -9.42
C LEU A 133 -1.72 15.53 -8.20
N LYS A 134 -0.58 15.20 -7.58
CA LYS A 134 -0.01 15.99 -6.47
C LYS A 134 0.36 17.40 -6.92
N LYS A 135 0.97 17.57 -8.09
CA LYS A 135 1.29 18.90 -8.64
C LYS A 135 0.01 19.70 -8.90
N GLN A 136 -1.00 19.07 -9.50
CA GLN A 136 -2.29 19.72 -9.76
C GLN A 136 -2.98 20.15 -8.46
N ASN A 137 -3.04 19.28 -7.45
CA ASN A 137 -3.59 19.62 -6.14
C ASN A 137 -2.84 20.80 -5.49
N ALA A 138 -1.50 20.80 -5.54
CA ALA A 138 -0.71 21.91 -5.00
C ALA A 138 -1.03 23.26 -5.68
N LEU A 139 -1.23 23.25 -7.00
CA LEU A 139 -1.62 24.45 -7.77
C LEU A 139 -3.03 24.92 -7.42
N LEU A 140 -3.98 23.99 -7.30
CA LEU A 140 -5.36 24.32 -6.92
C LEU A 140 -5.44 24.85 -5.49
N GLU A 141 -4.75 24.23 -4.54
CA GLU A 141 -4.65 24.74 -3.17
C GLU A 141 -4.04 26.14 -3.12
N GLN A 142 -3.04 26.43 -3.96
CA GLN A 142 -2.47 27.77 -4.05
C GLN A 142 -3.49 28.79 -4.57
N GLN A 143 -4.28 28.42 -5.59
CA GLN A 143 -5.35 29.28 -6.12
C GLN A 143 -6.44 29.54 -5.07
N VAL A 144 -6.89 28.50 -4.35
CA VAL A 144 -7.86 28.62 -3.26
C VAL A 144 -7.35 29.58 -2.19
N ARG A 145 -6.11 29.40 -1.71
CA ARG A 145 -5.51 30.31 -0.71
C ARG A 145 -5.42 31.76 -1.20
N ALA A 146 -5.11 31.97 -2.48
CA ALA A 146 -5.04 33.32 -3.06
C ALA A 146 -6.43 33.99 -3.15
N LEU A 147 -7.45 33.22 -3.57
CA LEU A 147 -8.83 33.70 -3.65
C LEU A 147 -9.43 34.00 -2.26
N GLU A 148 -9.14 33.17 -1.27
CA GLU A 148 -9.54 33.40 0.13
C GLU A 148 -8.94 34.70 0.67
N LYS A 149 -7.67 34.96 0.38
CA LYS A 149 -7.01 36.22 0.76
C LYS A 149 -7.63 37.44 0.06
N ALA A 150 -7.95 37.33 -1.23
CA ALA A 150 -8.60 38.40 -1.98
C ALA A 150 -10.01 38.69 -1.44
N LYS A 151 -10.81 37.65 -1.17
CA LYS A 151 -12.17 37.77 -0.63
C LYS A 151 -12.18 38.33 0.79
N GLY A 152 -11.23 37.94 1.65
CA GLY A 152 -11.06 38.51 2.99
C GLY A 152 -10.67 40.00 2.97
N ASN A 153 -9.90 40.44 1.97
CA ASN A 153 -9.54 41.85 1.80
C ASN A 153 -10.70 42.73 1.31
N THR A 154 -11.61 42.21 0.47
CA THR A 154 -12.78 42.97 -0.01
C THR A 154 -13.79 43.26 1.11
N GLN A 155 -13.95 42.32 2.06
CA GLN A 155 -14.86 42.50 3.21
C GLN A 155 -14.34 43.55 4.22
N LEU A 156 -13.03 43.80 4.27
CA LEU A 156 -12.43 44.87 5.09
C LEU A 156 -12.54 46.26 4.46
N GLN A 157 -12.75 46.37 3.14
CA GLN A 157 -12.99 47.66 2.48
C GLN A 157 -14.46 48.12 2.57
N THR A 158 -15.43 47.20 2.60
CA THR A 158 -16.86 47.54 2.78
C THR A 158 -17.24 47.94 4.20
N ASN A 159 -16.39 47.67 5.19
CA ASN A 159 -16.65 47.98 6.60
C ASN A 159 -15.98 49.27 7.10
N CYS A 160 -15.22 49.98 6.25
CA CYS A 160 -14.55 51.24 6.60
C CYS A 160 -15.04 52.45 5.79
N SER A 161 -16.27 52.42 5.28
CA SER A 161 -17.01 53.60 4.82
C SER A 161 -18.49 53.29 4.71
N SER A 162 -19.19 53.47 5.82
CA SER A 162 -20.44 54.24 5.92
C SER A 162 -21.13 53.88 7.23
N ASP A 163 -21.09 54.84 8.15
CA ASP A 163 -22.10 55.06 9.17
C ASP A 163 -23.50 54.84 8.57
N SER A 164 -24.17 53.75 8.96
CA SER A 164 -25.58 53.56 8.63
C SER A 164 -26.26 52.78 9.74
N SER A 165 -26.88 53.56 10.63
CA SER A 165 -28.21 53.28 11.16
C SER A 165 -28.41 51.90 11.80
N LEU A 166 -28.16 51.85 13.11
CA LEU A 166 -28.68 50.84 14.02
C LEU A 166 -30.22 50.82 13.93
N TYR A 167 -30.77 49.94 13.11
CA TYR A 167 -32.17 49.56 13.22
C TYR A 167 -32.35 48.76 14.52
N THR A 168 -33.09 49.35 15.45
CA THR A 168 -33.62 48.70 16.63
C THR A 168 -34.44 47.48 16.24
N ASN A 169 -34.24 46.33 16.90
CA ASN A 169 -35.38 45.46 17.17
C ASN A 169 -35.38 45.01 18.63
N ARG A 170 -36.48 45.38 19.29
CA ARG A 170 -36.77 45.20 20.71
C ARG A 170 -37.57 43.92 20.87
N LYS A 171 -36.92 42.75 20.74
CA LYS A 171 -37.46 41.50 21.29
C LYS A 171 -36.39 40.43 21.34
N GLY A 172 -35.86 40.23 22.54
CA GLY A 172 -35.18 39.00 22.89
C GLY A 172 -36.17 37.84 22.80
N SER A 173 -35.82 36.83 22.02
CA SER A 173 -36.40 35.50 22.13
C SER A 173 -35.30 34.51 21.77
N ALA A 174 -34.81 33.80 22.79
CA ALA A 174 -33.90 32.68 22.63
C ALA A 174 -34.70 31.52 22.02
N VAL A 175 -34.30 31.06 20.84
CA VAL A 175 -34.83 29.83 20.23
C VAL A 175 -33.67 28.92 19.83
N SER A 176 -33.49 27.91 20.70
CA SER A 176 -33.03 26.53 20.48
C SER A 176 -31.81 26.22 19.60
N ALA A 177 -30.89 25.49 20.22
CA ALA A 177 -29.86 24.66 19.61
C ALA A 177 -30.46 23.75 18.51
N PHE A 178 -29.84 23.78 17.33
CA PHE A 178 -29.95 22.69 16.39
C PHE A 178 -28.89 21.65 16.76
N ASP A 179 -29.36 20.47 17.15
CA ASP A 179 -28.59 19.24 17.25
C ASP A 179 -29.08 18.31 16.13
N GLY A 180 -28.18 17.49 15.62
CA GLY A 180 -28.46 16.50 14.57
C GLY A 180 -27.75 16.85 13.26
N GLY A 181 -26.87 16.03 12.72
CA GLY A 181 -26.53 14.66 13.03
C GLY A 181 -25.81 14.14 11.79
N SER A 182 -24.68 13.46 11.97
CA SER A 182 -23.94 12.86 10.86
C SER A 182 -24.54 11.50 10.51
N ASP A 183 -24.84 11.26 9.24
CA ASP A 183 -24.91 9.92 8.65
C ASP A 183 -24.08 9.85 7.36
N SER A 184 -22.88 9.27 7.49
CA SER A 184 -22.18 8.67 6.36
C SER A 184 -22.95 7.44 5.90
N SER A 185 -23.23 7.34 4.60
CA SER A 185 -23.50 6.05 3.95
C SER A 185 -22.70 5.97 2.64
N SER A 186 -21.72 5.07 2.64
CA SER A 186 -21.00 4.62 1.46
C SER A 186 -21.78 3.48 0.82
N GLU A 187 -22.19 3.63 -0.43
CA GLU A 187 -22.77 2.55 -1.24
C GLU A 187 -21.72 2.16 -2.29
N SER A 188 -21.38 0.87 -2.32
CA SER A 188 -20.43 0.25 -3.25
C SER A 188 -21.22 -0.60 -4.25
N GLU A 189 -21.10 -0.29 -5.55
CA GLU A 189 -21.68 -1.11 -6.63
C GLU A 189 -20.62 -2.07 -7.19
N PRO A 190 -20.94 -3.37 -7.39
CA PRO A 190 -20.22 -4.23 -8.31
C PRO A 190 -21.07 -4.56 -9.55
N ASP A 191 -20.60 -4.12 -10.73
CA ASP A 191 -21.17 -4.49 -12.04
C ASP A 191 -20.65 -5.88 -12.48
N GLU A 192 -21.57 -6.81 -12.70
CA GLU A 192 -21.36 -8.15 -13.29
C GLU A 192 -22.00 -8.17 -14.69
N PRO A 193 -21.31 -8.59 -15.77
CA PRO A 193 -21.98 -8.84 -17.04
C PRO A 193 -22.33 -10.33 -17.25
N PRO A 194 -23.49 -10.61 -17.88
CA PRO A 194 -24.21 -11.86 -17.70
C PRO A 194 -23.84 -13.00 -18.64
N ASN A 195 -23.96 -14.20 -18.06
CA ASN A 195 -24.05 -15.52 -18.67
C ASN A 195 -25.07 -15.61 -19.82
N ARG A 196 -24.62 -15.99 -21.02
CA ARG A 196 -25.50 -16.47 -22.11
C ARG A 196 -25.27 -17.96 -22.37
N LYS A 197 -26.25 -18.78 -21.96
CA LYS A 197 -26.46 -20.17 -22.41
C LYS A 197 -27.64 -20.23 -23.38
N LYS A 198 -27.47 -21.00 -24.47
CA LYS A 198 -28.44 -21.69 -25.36
C LYS A 198 -27.96 -21.55 -26.82
N LEU A 199 -28.03 -22.53 -27.72
CA LEU A 199 -28.80 -23.77 -27.79
C LEU A 199 -28.12 -24.76 -28.77
N ARG A 200 -28.16 -26.03 -28.40
CA ARG A 200 -28.06 -27.29 -29.14
C ARG A 200 -28.49 -27.30 -30.62
N VAL A 201 -27.70 -27.93 -31.50
CA VAL A 201 -28.12 -28.78 -32.66
C VAL A 201 -27.03 -29.84 -32.96
N GLU A 202 -27.45 -31.09 -33.08
CA GLU A 202 -26.83 -32.28 -33.72
C GLU A 202 -28.03 -33.12 -34.21
N PRO A 203 -27.90 -34.15 -35.08
CA PRO A 203 -26.96 -34.40 -36.19
C PRO A 203 -27.70 -34.78 -37.50
N SER A 204 -26.95 -34.99 -38.59
CA SER A 204 -27.26 -35.95 -39.67
C SER A 204 -25.97 -36.45 -40.30
#